data_AF-A0A127M9S1-F1
#
_entry.id   AF-A0A127M9S1-F1
#
_cell.length_a   1.000
_cell.length_b   1.000
_cell.length_c   1.000
_cell.angle_alpha   90.00
_cell.angle_beta   90.00
_cell.angle_gamma   90.00
#
_symmetry.space_group_name_H-M   'P 1'
#
loop_
_entity.id
_entity.type
_entity.pdbx_description
1 polymer ?
#
loop_
_entity_poly.entity_id
_entity_poly.type
_entity_poly.pdbx_seq_one_letter_code
_entity_poly.pdbx_strand_id
1 'polypeptide(L)'
;MGEKPLVEGLIEDAIELVKDLDSSGDNPGLVVWYYYEDAGDWRLVLAGKGFDKYLPKQEALAYQKVSEAISKCSLQSLPISLVKLVRTDDALPGAIGFLIGTPPDGFMQASFTDTTINGIFIKEMLIIRSALRNA
;
A
#
# COMPACT_ATOMS: atom_id res chain seq x y z
N MET A 1 20.03 -14.59 -8.75
CA MET A 1 20.11 -13.21 -8.21
C MET A 1 19.20 -13.19 -6.99
N GLY A 2 19.74 -12.86 -5.81
CA GLY A 2 18.99 -12.96 -4.55
C GLY A 2 17.87 -11.93 -4.48
N GLU A 3 16.69 -12.37 -4.04
CA GLU A 3 15.55 -11.53 -3.71
C GLU A 3 16.01 -10.43 -2.73
N LYS A 4 15.67 -9.16 -3.00
CA LYS A 4 15.98 -8.08 -2.04
C LYS A 4 15.00 -8.20 -0.88
N PRO A 5 15.44 -8.43 0.35
CA PRO A 5 14.54 -8.49 1.48
C PRO A 5 13.92 -7.11 1.73
N LEU A 6 12.63 -7.08 2.07
CA LEU A 6 12.00 -5.85 2.55
C LEU A 6 12.62 -5.47 3.90
N VAL A 7 13.17 -4.26 3.97
CA VAL A 7 13.89 -3.77 5.16
C VAL A 7 12.89 -3.22 6.18
N GLU A 8 13.13 -3.46 7.47
CA GLU A 8 12.25 -3.04 8.57
C GLU A 8 11.94 -1.53 8.55
N GLY A 9 12.93 -0.68 8.27
CA GLY A 9 12.73 0.77 8.16
C GLY A 9 11.73 1.20 7.08
N LEU A 10 11.55 0.42 5.99
CA LEU A 10 10.51 0.69 5.00
C LEU A 10 9.10 0.37 5.53
N ILE A 11 9.00 -0.64 6.39
CA ILE A 11 7.74 -1.05 7.01
C ILE A 11 7.32 -0.01 8.05
N GLU A 12 8.26 0.43 8.88
CA GLU A 12 8.05 1.48 9.88
C GLU A 12 7.64 2.81 9.25
N ASP A 13 8.40 3.28 8.24
CA ASP A 13 8.08 4.51 7.49
C ASP A 13 6.70 4.41 6.81
N ALA A 14 6.33 3.24 6.27
CA ALA A 14 5.02 3.05 5.67
C ALA A 14 3.88 3.14 6.70
N ILE A 15 4.07 2.62 7.92
CA ILE A 15 3.09 2.74 9.00
C ILE A 15 2.94 4.22 9.42
N GLU A 16 4.05 4.95 9.53
CA GLU A 16 4.03 6.37 9.88
C GLU A 16 3.36 7.22 8.80
N LEU A 17 3.66 6.96 7.52
CA LEU A 17 2.98 7.58 6.38
C LEU A 17 1.46 7.40 6.47
N VAL A 18 1.01 6.19 6.75
CA VAL A 18 -0.42 5.88 6.81
C VAL A 18 -1.10 6.62 7.97
N LYS A 19 -0.45 6.73 9.13
CA LYS A 19 -0.98 7.51 10.27
C LYS A 19 -1.18 9.00 9.92
N ASP A 20 -0.26 9.58 9.15
CA ASP A 20 -0.40 10.98 8.70
C ASP A 20 -1.50 11.14 7.64
N LEU A 21 -1.60 10.18 6.71
CA LEU A 21 -2.67 10.15 5.70
C LEU A 21 -4.07 9.95 6.32
N ASP A 22 -4.17 9.17 7.40
CA ASP A 22 -5.41 9.01 8.17
C ASP A 22 -5.80 10.35 8.81
N SER A 23 -4.85 11.01 9.45
CA SER A 23 -5.04 12.33 10.09
C SER A 23 -5.43 13.42 9.07
N SER A 24 -5.00 13.27 7.81
CA SER A 24 -5.29 14.19 6.71
C SER A 24 -6.60 13.86 5.97
N GLY A 25 -7.29 12.79 6.36
CA GLY A 25 -8.59 12.39 5.80
C GLY A 25 -8.52 11.56 4.51
N ASP A 26 -7.32 11.24 4.01
CA ASP A 26 -7.15 10.42 2.80
C ASP A 26 -7.37 8.92 3.08
N ASN A 27 -7.12 8.47 4.33
CA ASN A 27 -7.46 7.16 4.88
C ASN A 27 -7.29 5.98 3.90
N PRO A 28 -6.03 5.59 3.57
CA PRO A 28 -5.79 4.41 2.73
C PRO A 28 -6.34 3.16 3.43
N GLY A 29 -7.34 2.55 2.80
CA GLY A 29 -7.96 1.32 3.27
C GLY A 29 -7.11 0.09 2.97
N LEU A 30 -6.26 0.14 1.94
CA LEU A 30 -5.29 -0.90 1.64
C LEU A 30 -3.88 -0.31 1.68
N VAL A 31 -2.99 -0.99 2.40
CA VAL A 31 -1.58 -0.67 2.50
C VAL A 31 -0.82 -1.98 2.46
N VAL A 32 -0.12 -2.25 1.36
CA VAL A 32 0.62 -3.50 1.19
C VAL A 32 1.94 -3.24 0.51
N TRP A 33 2.99 -3.91 0.97
CA TRP A 33 4.21 -4.07 0.21
C TRP A 33 4.04 -5.24 -0.74
N TYR A 34 4.20 -4.98 -2.04
CA TYR A 34 4.09 -5.98 -3.10
C TYR A 34 5.45 -6.16 -3.78
N TYR A 35 5.93 -7.40 -3.87
CA TYR A 35 7.14 -7.70 -4.61
C TYR A 35 6.81 -7.93 -6.09
N TYR A 36 7.32 -7.06 -6.95
CA TYR A 36 7.17 -7.18 -8.40
C TYR A 36 8.31 -8.02 -8.97
N GLU A 37 8.05 -9.31 -9.23
CA GLU A 37 9.05 -10.26 -9.73
C GLU A 37 9.73 -9.78 -11.02
N ASP A 38 8.96 -9.24 -11.97
CA ASP A 38 9.48 -8.71 -13.23
C ASP A 38 10.49 -7.57 -13.04
N ALA A 39 10.33 -6.79 -11.96
CA ALA A 39 11.20 -5.67 -11.62
C ALA A 39 12.27 -6.05 -10.59
N GLY A 40 12.14 -7.19 -9.91
CA GLY A 40 12.99 -7.59 -8.80
C GLY A 40 12.98 -6.61 -7.62
N ASP A 41 11.90 -5.86 -7.43
CA ASP A 41 11.81 -4.76 -6.46
C ASP A 41 10.45 -4.70 -5.75
N TRP A 42 10.48 -4.21 -4.51
CA TRP A 42 9.30 -3.94 -3.69
C TRP A 42 8.64 -2.62 -4.05
N ARG A 43 7.31 -2.58 -4.00
CA ARG A 43 6.52 -1.34 -4.06
C ARG A 43 5.48 -1.29 -2.96
N LEU A 44 5.31 -0.11 -2.38
CA LEU A 44 4.24 0.16 -1.43
C LEU A 44 2.98 0.50 -2.22
N VAL A 45 2.04 -0.43 -2.27
CA VAL A 45 0.74 -0.24 -2.91
C VAL A 45 -0.24 0.34 -1.89
N LEU A 46 -0.78 1.52 -2.20
CA LEU A 46 -1.81 2.18 -1.41
C LEU A 46 -3.11 2.27 -2.21
N ALA A 47 -4.24 1.97 -1.57
CA ALA A 47 -5.56 2.19 -2.14
C ALA A 47 -6.50 2.78 -1.09
N GLY A 48 -7.31 3.75 -1.48
CA GLY A 48 -8.29 4.36 -0.60
C GLY A 48 -9.24 5.29 -1.34
N LYS A 49 -10.46 5.44 -0.84
CA LYS A 49 -11.49 6.30 -1.44
C LYS A 49 -11.04 7.77 -1.52
N GLY A 50 -10.17 8.20 -0.61
CA GLY A 50 -9.53 9.52 -0.65
C GLY A 50 -8.68 9.75 -1.91
N PHE A 51 -8.06 8.69 -2.45
CA PHE A 51 -7.25 8.72 -3.66
C PHE A 51 -8.05 8.43 -4.93
N ASP A 52 -9.09 7.58 -4.85
CA ASP A 52 -9.93 7.21 -6.01
C ASP A 52 -10.49 8.43 -6.76
N LYS A 53 -10.85 9.50 -6.04
CA LYS A 53 -11.37 10.74 -6.64
C LYS A 53 -10.38 11.42 -7.59
N TYR A 54 -9.10 11.16 -7.42
CA TYR A 54 -8.03 11.69 -8.25
C TYR A 54 -7.59 10.70 -9.34
N LEU A 55 -7.88 9.41 -9.21
CA LEU A 55 -7.40 8.39 -10.14
C LEU A 55 -8.43 8.06 -11.24
N PRO A 56 -8.04 7.97 -12.53
CA PRO A 56 -6.69 8.21 -13.09
C PRO A 56 -6.45 9.66 -13.55
N LYS A 57 -7.46 10.52 -13.53
CA LYS A 57 -7.44 11.81 -14.26
C LYS A 57 -6.52 12.87 -13.65
N GLN A 58 -6.25 12.79 -12.35
CA GLN A 58 -5.49 13.74 -11.55
C GLN A 58 -4.45 13.01 -10.69
N GLU A 59 -3.83 11.97 -11.23
CA GLU A 59 -2.86 11.14 -10.54
C GLU A 59 -1.72 11.94 -9.91
N ALA A 60 -1.23 12.98 -10.59
CA ALA A 60 -0.20 13.88 -10.06
C ALA A 60 -0.58 14.52 -8.70
N LEU A 61 -1.86 14.89 -8.49
CA LEU A 61 -2.33 15.42 -7.21
C LEU A 61 -2.34 14.35 -6.11
N ALA A 62 -2.67 13.12 -6.47
CA ALA A 62 -2.65 12.00 -5.53
C ALA A 62 -1.23 11.68 -5.06
N TYR A 63 -0.26 11.63 -5.99
CA TYR A 63 1.15 11.45 -5.64
C TYR A 63 1.74 12.66 -4.91
N GLN A 64 1.31 13.88 -5.24
CA GLN A 64 1.72 15.08 -4.51
C GLN A 64 1.32 14.99 -3.04
N LYS A 65 0.08 14.60 -2.72
CA LYS A 65 -0.39 14.39 -1.34
C LYS A 65 0.49 13.40 -0.57
N VAL A 66 0.82 12.28 -1.19
CA VAL A 66 1.72 11.29 -0.57
C VAL A 66 3.12 11.85 -0.40
N SER A 67 3.66 12.55 -1.40
CA SER A 67 4.99 13.16 -1.34
C SER A 67 5.09 14.24 -0.25
N GLU A 68 4.02 15.00 -0.05
CA GLU A 68 3.90 15.99 1.03
C GLU A 68 3.88 15.30 2.40
N ALA A 69 3.13 14.20 2.55
CA ALA A 69 3.09 13.40 3.78
C ALA A 69 4.47 12.77 4.10
N ILE A 70 5.15 12.19 3.10
CA ILE A 70 6.52 11.67 3.24
C ILE A 70 7.48 12.76 3.73
N SER A 71 7.40 13.94 3.12
CA SER A 71 8.26 15.09 3.48
C SER A 71 7.95 15.61 4.89
N LYS A 72 6.67 15.68 5.26
CA LYS A 72 6.19 16.15 6.56
C LYS A 72 6.64 15.23 7.70
N CYS A 73 6.55 13.91 7.49
CA CYS A 73 7.01 12.91 8.45
C CYS A 73 8.53 12.69 8.42
N SER A 74 9.27 13.35 7.52
CA SER A 74 10.72 13.17 7.36
C SER A 74 11.12 11.70 7.14
N LEU A 75 10.32 10.94 6.38
CA LEU A 75 10.53 9.51 6.15
C LEU A 75 11.75 9.31 5.22
N GLN A 76 12.87 8.91 5.81
CA GLN A 76 14.15 8.86 5.09
C GLN A 76 14.31 7.59 4.24
N SER A 77 13.63 6.50 4.62
CA SER A 77 13.77 5.20 3.95
C SER A 77 12.77 5.05 2.82
N LEU A 78 11.63 5.75 2.87
CA LEU A 78 10.52 5.62 1.92
C LEU A 78 10.46 6.77 0.89
N PRO A 79 11.14 6.65 -0.27
CA PRO A 79 10.97 7.61 -1.36
C PRO A 79 9.63 7.40 -2.08
N ILE A 80 9.06 8.49 -2.60
CA ILE A 80 7.80 8.46 -3.37
C ILE A 80 7.86 7.51 -4.57
N SER A 81 9.04 7.26 -5.14
CA SER A 81 9.23 6.32 -6.24
C SER A 81 8.84 4.89 -5.88
N LEU A 82 8.91 4.48 -4.61
CA LEU A 82 8.48 3.13 -4.19
C LEU A 82 6.97 3.03 -4.02
N VAL A 83 6.26 4.15 -3.97
CA VAL A 83 4.81 4.16 -3.79
C VAL A 83 4.11 3.96 -5.12
N LYS A 84 3.06 3.13 -5.10
CA LYS A 84 2.13 2.95 -6.20
C LYS A 84 0.71 3.17 -5.68
N LEU A 85 0.02 4.14 -6.26
CA LEU A 85 -1.39 4.37 -5.99
C LEU A 85 -2.24 3.52 -6.93
N VAL A 86 -3.22 2.82 -6.38
CA VAL A 86 -4.19 2.02 -7.14
C VAL A 86 -5.60 2.36 -6.68
N ARG A 87 -6.59 2.09 -7.53
CA ARG A 87 -7.98 2.37 -7.17
C ARG A 87 -8.53 1.26 -6.29
N THR A 88 -9.49 1.59 -5.42
CA THR A 88 -10.10 0.58 -4.56
C THR A 88 -10.92 -0.48 -5.32
N ASP A 89 -11.31 -0.21 -6.56
CA ASP A 89 -12.01 -1.14 -7.46
C ASP A 89 -11.09 -1.97 -8.36
N ASP A 90 -9.76 -1.84 -8.22
CA ASP A 90 -8.81 -2.71 -8.90
C ASP A 90 -8.84 -4.13 -8.31
N ALA A 91 -8.45 -5.13 -9.12
CA ALA A 91 -8.56 -6.55 -8.77
C ALA A 91 -7.78 -6.93 -7.50
N LEU A 92 -6.60 -6.33 -7.28
CA LEU A 92 -5.75 -6.63 -6.13
C LEU A 92 -6.38 -6.15 -4.80
N PRO A 93 -6.77 -4.87 -4.65
CA PRO A 93 -7.53 -4.41 -3.48
C PRO A 93 -8.78 -5.23 -3.16
N GLY A 94 -9.58 -5.56 -4.17
CA GLY A 94 -10.78 -6.39 -3.99
C GLY A 94 -10.46 -7.80 -3.49
N ALA A 95 -9.40 -8.43 -4.00
CA ALA A 95 -9.00 -9.78 -3.59
C ALA A 95 -8.43 -9.82 -2.17
N ILE A 96 -7.63 -8.83 -1.78
CA ILE A 96 -7.02 -8.76 -0.44
C ILE A 96 -8.07 -8.40 0.61
N GLY A 97 -8.95 -7.43 0.34
CA GLY A 97 -10.01 -7.01 1.27
C GLY A 97 -10.98 -8.13 1.63
N PHE A 98 -11.19 -9.09 0.72
CA PHE A 98 -12.00 -10.28 0.98
C PHE A 98 -11.31 -11.29 1.91
N LEU A 99 -10.01 -11.53 1.73
CA LEU A 99 -9.28 -12.56 2.46
C LEU A 99 -8.81 -12.10 3.84
N ILE A 100 -8.38 -10.85 3.94
CA ILE A 100 -7.83 -10.28 5.18
C ILE A 100 -8.53 -8.97 5.45
N GLY A 101 -9.31 -8.94 6.53
CA GLY A 101 -9.93 -7.72 7.04
C GLY A 101 -9.17 -7.22 8.26
N THR A 102 -8.69 -5.99 8.22
CA THR A 102 -8.28 -5.24 9.41
C THR A 102 -9.40 -4.29 9.84
N PRO A 103 -9.47 -3.91 11.13
CA PRO A 103 -10.23 -2.74 11.53
C PRO A 103 -9.78 -1.49 10.73
N PRO A 104 -10.64 -0.46 10.55
CA PRO A 104 -10.31 0.77 9.84
C PRO A 104 -9.00 1.43 10.28
N ASP A 105 -8.79 1.50 11.60
CA ASP A 105 -7.60 2.10 12.20
C ASP A 105 -6.53 1.06 12.55
N GLY A 106 -6.76 -0.20 12.19
CA GLY A 106 -5.90 -1.32 12.52
C GLY A 106 -4.68 -1.39 11.61
N PHE A 107 -3.53 -1.67 12.22
CA PHE A 107 -2.34 -2.15 11.53
C PHE A 107 -2.13 -3.62 11.86
N MET A 108 -1.71 -4.39 10.87
CA MET A 108 -1.23 -5.75 11.06
C MET A 108 0.01 -5.96 10.20
N GLN A 109 0.73 -7.05 10.42
CA GLN A 109 1.81 -7.48 9.53
C GLN A 109 1.54 -8.93 9.15
N ALA A 110 0.94 -9.13 7.98
CA ALA A 110 0.66 -10.46 7.44
C ALA A 110 1.47 -10.67 6.16
N SER A 111 2.37 -11.65 6.16
CA SER A 111 3.22 -11.97 5.01
C SER A 111 2.67 -13.13 4.20
N PHE A 112 2.75 -13.01 2.88
CA PHE A 112 2.43 -14.05 1.91
C PHE A 112 3.65 -14.33 1.06
N THR A 113 3.89 -15.61 0.79
CA THR A 113 4.97 -16.08 -0.08
C THR A 113 4.41 -17.19 -0.97
N ASP A 114 4.72 -17.16 -2.26
CA ASP A 114 4.30 -18.13 -3.28
C ASP A 114 2.81 -18.52 -3.18
N THR A 115 1.94 -17.51 -3.04
CA THR A 115 0.50 -17.71 -2.78
C THR A 115 -0.35 -17.23 -3.96
N THR A 116 -1.34 -18.03 -4.34
CA THR A 116 -2.36 -17.61 -5.33
C THR A 116 -3.63 -17.14 -4.63
N ILE A 117 -4.01 -15.89 -4.87
CA ILE A 117 -5.21 -15.25 -4.30
C ILE A 117 -6.14 -14.87 -5.45
N ASN A 118 -7.34 -15.45 -5.51
CA ASN A 118 -8.34 -15.18 -6.55
C ASN A 118 -7.77 -15.23 -8.00
N GLY A 119 -6.87 -16.17 -8.27
CA GLY A 119 -6.21 -16.33 -9.57
C GLY A 119 -5.02 -15.39 -9.82
N ILE A 120 -4.68 -14.52 -8.87
CA ILE A 120 -3.47 -13.68 -8.90
C ILE A 120 -2.36 -14.42 -8.16
N PHE A 121 -1.28 -14.76 -8.85
CA PHE A 121 -0.09 -15.30 -8.21
C PHE A 121 0.72 -14.16 -7.56
N ILE A 122 1.00 -14.32 -6.27
CA ILE A 122 1.75 -13.38 -5.46
C ILE A 122 3.04 -14.08 -5.04
N LYS A 123 4.16 -13.59 -5.56
CA LYS A 123 5.49 -14.09 -5.21
C LYS A 123 5.79 -13.79 -3.74
N GLU A 124 5.77 -12.51 -3.37
CA GLU A 124 5.89 -12.06 -1.99
C GLU A 124 5.04 -10.81 -1.75
N MET A 125 4.43 -10.72 -0.58
CA MET A 125 3.64 -9.56 -0.15
C MET A 125 3.66 -9.44 1.38
N LEU A 126 3.70 -8.21 1.87
CA LEU A 126 3.46 -7.89 3.28
C LEU A 126 2.28 -6.93 3.39
N ILE A 127 1.23 -7.37 4.06
CA ILE A 127 0.03 -6.57 4.30
C ILE A 127 0.21 -5.79 5.61
N ILE A 128 0.12 -4.47 5.50
CA ILE A 128 0.16 -3.53 6.63
C ILE A 128 -1.28 -3.20 7.09
N ARG A 129 -2.19 -3.00 6.13
CA ARG A 129 -3.61 -2.70 6.38
C ARG A 129 -4.47 -3.22 5.25
N SER A 130 -5.64 -3.76 5.59
CA SER A 130 -6.67 -4.18 4.64
C SER A 130 -8.06 -3.92 5.24
N ALA A 131 -8.42 -2.65 5.34
CA ALA A 131 -9.70 -2.15 5.83
C ALA A 131 -10.69 -1.82 4.69
N LEU A 132 -10.42 -2.27 3.47
CA LEU A 132 -11.36 -2.18 2.34
C LEU A 132 -12.48 -3.20 2.51
N ARG A 133 -13.38 -2.98 3.48
CA ARG A 133 -14.66 -3.67 3.48
C ARG A 133 -15.61 -2.94 2.55
N ASN A 134 -16.03 -3.63 1.49
CA ASN A 134 -17.22 -3.26 0.75
C ASN A 134 -18.41 -3.31 1.71
N ALA A 135 -18.98 -2.15 2.00
CA ALA A 135 -20.37 -2.05 2.43
C ALA A 135 -21.26 -2.21 1.19
#